data_AF-A0A0C2GNL1-F1
#
_entry.id   AF-A0A0C2GNL1-F1
#
_cell.length_a   1.000
_cell.length_b   1.000
_cell.length_c   1.000
_cell.angle_alpha   90.00
_cell.angle_beta   90.00
_cell.angle_gamma   90.00
#
_symmetry.space_group_name_H-M   'P 1'
#
loop_
_entity.id
_entity.type
_entity.pdbx_description
1 polymer ?
#
loop_
_entity_poly.entity_id
_entity_poly.type
_entity_poly.pdbx_seq_one_letter_code
_entity_poly.pdbx_strand_id
1 'polypeptide(L)'
;MQRANVKQENFKLVTMGSYSYIKRKRTTGEEVKYPLFASGSWKPFGNNNMDSGIMAYLQCFEDLRVALQASFTAYFHRSAITLLVIADAVELNSDRQSPRFEIPHRISKDCLVHGSMEYSAKMLLNSEERWTKAMKLLLTNLRATIVQISAMRPSGV
;
A
#
# COMPACT_ATOMS: atom_id res chain seq x y z
N MET A 1 5.12 3.34 -6.86
CA MET A 1 6.01 2.25 -7.32
C MET A 1 7.29 2.77 -7.93
N GLN A 2 7.25 3.47 -9.06
CA GLN A 2 8.46 3.95 -9.76
C GLN A 2 9.41 4.77 -8.88
N ARG A 3 8.89 5.81 -8.20
CA ARG A 3 9.69 6.64 -7.27
C ARG A 3 10.31 5.89 -6.09
N ALA A 4 9.68 4.79 -5.68
CA ALA A 4 10.17 3.94 -4.60
C ALA A 4 11.03 2.77 -5.11
N ASN A 5 11.34 2.73 -6.41
CA ASN A 5 12.07 1.65 -7.08
C ASN A 5 11.53 0.23 -6.79
N VAL A 6 10.22 0.10 -6.61
CA VAL A 6 9.58 -1.19 -6.32
C VAL A 6 9.31 -1.93 -7.61
N LYS A 7 9.88 -3.12 -7.76
CA LYS A 7 9.66 -4.01 -8.91
C LYS A 7 8.21 -4.47 -8.96
N GLN A 8 7.66 -4.52 -10.17
CA GLN A 8 6.27 -4.91 -10.44
C GLN A 8 6.25 -6.24 -11.20
N GLU A 9 6.64 -7.33 -10.53
CA GLU A 9 6.90 -8.62 -11.19
C GLU A 9 5.61 -9.35 -11.61
N ASN A 10 4.60 -9.34 -10.72
CA ASN A 10 3.38 -10.13 -10.90
C ASN A 10 2.15 -9.30 -11.28
N PHE A 11 2.27 -7.97 -11.30
CA PHE A 11 1.18 -7.08 -11.65
C PHE A 11 1.69 -5.84 -12.39
N LYS A 12 0.80 -5.20 -13.15
CA LYS A 12 1.06 -3.92 -13.81
C LYS A 12 -0.10 -2.97 -13.54
N LEU A 13 0.21 -1.80 -12.99
CA LEU A 13 -0.74 -0.72 -12.83
C LEU A 13 -0.90 -0.02 -14.19
N VAL A 14 -2.12 0.08 -14.70
CA VAL A 14 -2.42 0.75 -15.97
C VAL A 14 -3.33 1.95 -15.71
N THR A 15 -2.77 3.14 -15.89
CA THR A 15 -3.47 4.42 -15.72
C THR A 15 -4.16 4.80 -17.04
N MET A 16 -5.49 4.78 -17.05
CA MET A 16 -6.32 5.10 -18.22
C MET A 16 -7.43 6.09 -17.84
N GLY A 17 -7.08 7.14 -17.08
CA GLY A 17 -8.07 8.09 -16.54
C GLY A 17 -9.11 7.38 -15.67
N SER A 18 -10.39 7.61 -15.96
CA SER A 18 -11.53 6.98 -15.27
C SER A 18 -11.66 5.47 -15.52
N TYR A 19 -10.94 4.91 -16.51
CA TYR A 19 -10.97 3.49 -16.86
C TYR A 19 -9.71 2.74 -16.41
N SER A 20 -9.02 3.25 -15.37
CA SER A 20 -7.81 2.63 -14.86
C SER A 20 -8.05 1.20 -14.34
N TYR A 21 -7.05 0.32 -14.50
CA TYR A 21 -7.15 -1.08 -14.08
C TYR A 21 -5.79 -1.67 -13.71
N ILE A 22 -5.81 -2.82 -13.04
CA ILE A 22 -4.62 -3.58 -12.67
C ILE A 22 -4.58 -4.85 -13.53
N LYS A 23 -3.46 -5.10 -14.20
CA LYS A 23 -3.20 -6.39 -14.84
C LYS A 23 -2.43 -7.27 -13.86
N ARG A 24 -2.82 -8.53 -13.72
CA ARG A 24 -2.08 -9.51 -12.90
C ARG A 24 -1.91 -10.80 -13.68
N LYS A 25 -0.72 -11.39 -13.62
CA LYS A 25 -0.46 -12.72 -14.18
C LYS A 25 -0.87 -13.77 -13.14
N ARG A 26 -1.80 -14.66 -13.49
CA ARG A 26 -2.18 -15.80 -12.65
C ARG A 26 -1.10 -16.87 -12.67
N THR A 27 -1.17 -17.80 -11.71
CA THR A 27 -0.32 -19.01 -11.69
C THR A 27 -0.48 -19.86 -12.94
N THR A 28 -1.65 -19.78 -13.60
CA THR A 28 -1.95 -20.43 -14.88
C THR A 28 -1.27 -19.78 -16.08
N GLY A 29 -0.57 -18.65 -15.91
CA GLY A 29 0.06 -17.88 -16.98
C GLY A 29 -0.87 -16.86 -17.67
N GLU A 30 -2.18 -16.94 -17.42
CA GLU A 30 -3.18 -16.00 -17.96
C GLU A 30 -3.05 -14.61 -17.33
N GLU A 31 -3.16 -13.56 -18.16
CA GLU A 31 -3.19 -12.18 -17.70
C GLU A 31 -4.65 -11.71 -17.50
N VAL A 32 -5.02 -11.43 -16.26
CA VAL A 32 -6.36 -10.97 -15.90
C VAL A 32 -6.37 -9.48 -15.60
N LYS A 33 -7.38 -8.78 -16.11
CA LYS A 33 -7.61 -7.35 -15.87
C LYS A 33 -8.60 -7.16 -14.72
N TYR A 34 -8.19 -6.38 -13.73
CA TYR A 34 -8.96 -6.02 -12.54
C TYR A 34 -9.33 -4.53 -12.63
N PRO A 35 -10.57 -4.19 -13.02
CA PRO A 35 -10.99 -2.81 -13.22
C PRO A 35 -11.07 -2.05 -11.89
N LEU A 36 -10.57 -0.81 -11.85
CA LEU A 36 -10.69 0.09 -10.69
C LEU A 36 -11.84 1.10 -10.86
N PHE A 37 -12.81 0.74 -11.69
CA PHE A 37 -13.96 1.57 -12.00
C PHE A 37 -15.22 0.70 -12.06
N ALA A 38 -16.36 1.34 -11.82
CA ALA A 38 -17.69 0.77 -11.99
C ALA A 38 -18.59 1.78 -12.70
N SER A 39 -19.66 1.29 -13.33
CA SER A 39 -20.69 2.12 -13.95
C SER A 39 -22.02 1.99 -13.22
N GLY A 40 -22.74 3.11 -13.10
CA GLY A 40 -24.02 3.21 -12.40
C GLY A 40 -23.89 3.63 -10.93
N SER A 41 -25.03 3.80 -10.27
CA SER A 41 -25.13 4.16 -8.85
C SER A 41 -24.68 3.03 -7.92
N TRP A 42 -24.60 3.30 -6.60
CA TRP A 42 -24.28 2.32 -5.56
C TRP A 42 -25.11 1.03 -5.71
N LYS A 43 -24.43 -0.09 -6.02
CA LYS A 43 -25.04 -1.42 -6.20
C LYS A 43 -24.40 -2.42 -5.22
N PRO A 44 -24.89 -2.51 -3.98
CA PRO A 44 -24.35 -3.43 -2.97
C PRO A 44 -24.76 -4.89 -3.24
N PHE A 45 -25.66 -5.11 -4.21
CA PHE A 45 -26.07 -6.41 -4.72
C PHE A 45 -25.84 -6.44 -6.24
N GLY A 46 -25.14 -7.45 -6.75
CA GLY A 46 -24.91 -7.64 -8.19
C GLY A 46 -23.44 -7.68 -8.58
N ASN A 47 -23.05 -6.82 -9.53
CA ASN A 47 -21.74 -6.85 -10.17
C ASN A 47 -20.61 -6.47 -9.20
N ASN A 48 -19.71 -7.43 -8.93
CA ASN A 48 -18.56 -7.30 -8.04
C ASN A 48 -17.22 -7.09 -8.77
N ASN A 49 -17.25 -6.69 -10.04
CA ASN A 49 -16.03 -6.44 -10.83
C ASN A 49 -15.09 -5.46 -10.12
N MET A 50 -15.65 -4.42 -9.50
CA MET A 50 -14.88 -3.44 -8.72
C MET A 50 -14.29 -4.04 -7.44
N ASP A 51 -14.95 -5.02 -6.81
CA ASP A 51 -14.41 -5.72 -5.63
C ASP A 51 -13.14 -6.50 -6.00
N SER A 52 -13.11 -7.14 -7.16
CA SER A 52 -11.89 -7.79 -7.64
C SER A 52 -10.77 -6.75 -7.90
N GLY A 53 -11.14 -5.59 -8.43
CA GLY A 53 -10.29 -4.41 -8.61
C GLY A 53 -9.64 -3.92 -7.32
N ILE A 54 -10.47 -3.61 -6.33
CA ILE A 54 -10.00 -3.05 -5.05
C ILE A 54 -9.17 -4.07 -4.28
N MET A 55 -9.50 -5.37 -4.35
CA MET A 55 -8.67 -6.43 -3.77
C MET A 55 -7.28 -6.48 -4.42
N ALA A 56 -7.21 -6.39 -5.75
CA ALA A 56 -5.92 -6.31 -6.43
C ALA A 56 -5.14 -5.04 -6.03
N TYR A 57 -5.83 -3.92 -5.83
CA TYR A 57 -5.22 -2.67 -5.38
C TYR A 57 -4.66 -2.79 -3.95
N LEU A 58 -5.42 -3.35 -3.00
CA LEU A 58 -4.98 -3.56 -1.63
C LEU A 58 -3.73 -4.46 -1.58
N GLN A 59 -3.68 -5.50 -2.42
CA GLN A 59 -2.48 -6.32 -2.55
C GLN A 59 -1.28 -5.51 -3.07
N CYS A 60 -1.48 -4.70 -4.12
CA CYS A 60 -0.41 -3.85 -4.65
C CYS A 60 0.10 -2.84 -3.61
N PHE A 61 -0.81 -2.32 -2.78
CA PHE A 61 -0.47 -1.40 -1.70
C PHE A 61 0.33 -2.10 -0.59
N GLU A 62 -0.03 -3.32 -0.25
CA GLU A 62 0.72 -4.13 0.72
C GLU A 62 2.11 -4.49 0.18
N ASP A 63 2.23 -4.85 -1.09
CA ASP A 63 3.52 -5.10 -1.74
C ASP A 63 4.42 -3.86 -1.70
N LEU A 64 3.84 -2.66 -1.93
CA LEU A 64 4.54 -1.38 -1.75
C LEU A 64 4.98 -1.19 -0.28
N ARG A 65 4.09 -1.45 0.68
CA ARG A 65 4.36 -1.29 2.12
C ARG A 65 5.53 -2.16 2.56
N VAL A 66 5.54 -3.43 2.15
CA VAL A 66 6.60 -4.40 2.45
C VAL A 66 7.93 -3.97 1.81
N ALA A 67 7.91 -3.59 0.53
CA ALA A 67 9.11 -3.15 -0.17
C ALA A 67 9.73 -1.88 0.45
N LEU A 68 8.89 -0.92 0.86
CA LEU A 68 9.34 0.28 1.56
C LEU A 68 9.92 -0.05 2.93
N GLN A 69 9.25 -0.90 3.71
CA GLN A 69 9.75 -1.30 5.03
C GLN A 69 11.12 -1.99 4.92
N ALA A 70 11.31 -2.85 3.91
CA ALA A 70 12.61 -3.46 3.63
C ALA A 70 13.68 -2.43 3.21
N SER A 71 13.30 -1.45 2.38
CA SER A 71 14.19 -0.38 1.92
C SER A 71 14.66 0.52 3.06
N PHE A 72 13.77 0.88 3.99
CA PHE A 72 14.12 1.65 5.18
C PHE A 72 15.11 0.87 6.06
N THR A 73 14.84 -0.39 6.38
CA THR A 73 15.77 -1.22 7.17
C THR A 73 17.15 -1.33 6.50
N ALA A 74 17.21 -1.52 5.18
CA ALA A 74 18.46 -1.59 4.43
C ALA A 74 19.23 -0.26 4.39
N TYR A 75 18.53 0.88 4.29
CA TYR A 75 19.14 2.21 4.35
C TYR A 75 19.80 2.45 5.71
N PHE A 76 19.12 2.12 6.81
CA PHE A 76 19.71 2.24 8.15
C PHE A 76 20.91 1.32 8.33
N HIS A 77 20.88 0.10 7.81
CA HIS A 77 22.04 -0.79 7.87
C HIS A 77 23.23 -0.28 7.03
N ARG A 78 23.00 0.25 5.83
CA ARG A 78 24.05 0.86 4.99
C ARG A 78 24.63 2.14 5.61
N SER A 79 23.80 2.94 6.27
CA SER A 79 24.24 4.13 7.00
C SER A 79 24.93 3.79 8.34
N ALA A 80 24.60 2.65 8.95
CA ALA A 80 25.20 2.18 10.20
C ALA A 80 26.61 1.58 10.00
N ILE A 81 26.96 1.12 8.79
CA ILE A 81 28.34 0.68 8.49
C ILE A 81 29.34 1.85 8.57
N THR A 82 28.91 3.10 8.38
CA THR A 82 29.76 4.28 8.65
C THR A 82 29.88 4.59 10.15
N LEU A 83 28.93 4.15 10.98
CA LEU A 83 28.92 4.38 12.43
C LEU A 83 29.53 3.25 13.26
N LEU A 84 29.90 2.12 12.64
CA LEU A 84 30.66 1.06 13.30
C LEU A 84 32.10 1.47 13.69
N VAL A 85 32.54 2.69 13.36
CA VAL A 85 33.77 3.30 13.91
C VAL A 85 33.52 3.95 15.29
N ILE A 86 32.28 4.05 15.78
CA ILE A 86 31.96 4.80 17.02
C ILE A 86 31.24 3.93 18.07
N ALA A 87 30.84 2.70 17.75
CA ALA A 87 29.95 1.89 18.60
C ALA A 87 30.63 1.06 19.71
N ASP A 88 31.74 1.55 20.28
CA ASP A 88 32.23 1.08 21.60
C ASP A 88 31.73 1.95 22.76
N ALA A 89 30.84 2.90 22.50
CA ALA A 89 30.18 3.65 23.57
C ALA A 89 28.72 3.90 23.24
N VAL A 90 27.87 3.76 24.26
CA VAL A 90 26.43 4.07 24.30
C VAL A 90 25.51 2.88 24.00
N GLU A 91 25.55 1.89 24.90
CA GLU A 91 24.30 1.44 25.54
C GLU A 91 23.74 2.61 26.36
N LEU A 92 22.62 3.20 25.95
CA LEU A 92 21.66 3.99 26.77
C LEU A 92 20.68 4.75 25.84
N ASN A 93 19.59 4.09 25.43
CA ASN A 93 18.20 4.60 25.41
C ASN A 93 17.32 3.73 24.50
N SER A 94 16.39 3.01 25.12
CA SER A 94 15.37 2.17 24.49
C SER A 94 14.22 2.98 23.84
N ASP A 95 14.50 4.16 23.28
CA ASP A 95 13.45 5.03 22.71
C ASP A 95 13.84 5.71 21.38
N ARG A 96 14.81 5.14 20.66
CA ARG A 96 14.97 5.46 19.24
C ARG A 96 14.00 4.59 18.45
N GLN A 97 12.74 5.02 18.33
CA GLN A 97 11.86 4.53 17.27
C GLN A 97 12.62 4.69 15.95
N SER A 98 13.17 3.59 15.43
CA SER A 98 13.71 3.54 14.08
C SER A 98 12.68 4.20 13.17
N PRO A 99 13.04 5.10 12.24
CA PRO A 99 12.08 5.71 11.35
C PRO A 99 11.65 4.63 10.34
N ARG A 100 10.72 3.81 10.80
CA ARG A 100 10.16 2.69 10.12
C ARG A 100 9.07 3.23 9.22
N PHE A 101 8.97 2.67 8.04
CA PHE A 101 7.82 2.96 7.19
C PHE A 101 6.54 2.50 7.88
N GLU A 102 5.63 3.42 8.17
CA GLU A 102 4.38 3.14 8.86
C GLU A 102 3.19 3.74 8.13
N ILE A 103 2.07 3.01 8.12
CA ILE A 103 0.81 3.46 7.57
C ILE A 103 -0.19 3.70 8.71
N PRO A 104 -0.97 4.80 8.69
CA PRO A 104 -1.88 5.13 9.80
C PRO A 104 -2.97 4.09 10.07
N HIS A 105 -3.48 3.42 9.03
CA HIS A 105 -4.54 2.44 9.14
C HIS A 105 -4.06 1.09 8.66
N ARG A 106 -4.10 0.08 9.55
CA ARG A 106 -3.73 -1.28 9.19
C ARG A 106 -4.71 -1.83 8.15
N ILE A 107 -4.18 -2.48 7.13
CA ILE A 107 -4.96 -3.22 6.13
C ILE A 107 -4.91 -4.71 6.54
N SER A 108 -6.07 -5.35 6.62
CA SER A 108 -6.22 -6.76 6.93
C SER A 108 -7.20 -7.39 5.95
N LYS A 109 -6.70 -8.25 5.05
CA LYS A 109 -7.47 -8.82 3.94
C LYS A 109 -8.12 -7.73 3.09
N ASP A 110 -9.44 -7.58 3.17
CA ASP A 110 -10.24 -6.57 2.47
C ASP A 110 -10.64 -5.38 3.36
N CYS A 111 -10.26 -5.39 4.64
CA CYS A 111 -10.66 -4.39 5.62
C CYS A 111 -9.55 -3.39 5.96
N LEU A 112 -9.96 -2.15 6.23
CA LEU A 112 -9.15 -1.14 6.88
C LEU A 112 -9.59 -0.97 8.33
N VAL A 113 -8.63 -1.05 9.25
CA VAL A 113 -8.87 -0.94 10.69
C VAL A 113 -8.71 0.51 11.14
N HIS A 114 -9.69 1.01 11.88
CA HIS A 114 -9.65 2.34 12.49
C HIS A 114 -10.27 2.31 13.89
N GLY A 115 -9.44 2.50 14.91
CA GLY A 115 -9.84 2.26 16.29
C GLY A 115 -10.15 0.78 16.51
N SER A 116 -11.31 0.49 17.09
CA SER A 116 -11.82 -0.88 17.28
C SER A 116 -12.66 -1.41 16.11
N MET A 117 -12.87 -0.60 15.06
CA MET A 117 -13.75 -0.95 13.95
C MET A 117 -12.98 -1.36 12.69
N GLU A 118 -13.59 -2.26 11.93
CA GLU A 118 -13.14 -2.67 10.60
C GLU A 118 -14.12 -2.21 9.52
N TYR A 119 -13.57 -1.71 8.41
CA TYR A 119 -14.32 -1.24 7.26
C TYR A 119 -13.85 -1.96 6.00
N SER A 120 -14.71 -2.80 5.42
CA SER A 120 -14.40 -3.49 4.17
C SER A 120 -14.34 -2.51 3.00
N ALA A 121 -13.34 -2.68 2.14
CA ALA A 121 -13.17 -1.97 0.89
C ALA A 121 -14.03 -2.54 -0.24
N LYS A 122 -14.66 -3.71 -0.04
CA LYS A 122 -15.62 -4.30 -0.99
C LYS A 122 -16.95 -3.57 -0.92
N MET A 123 -17.60 -3.42 -2.07
CA MET A 123 -18.94 -2.86 -2.20
C MET A 123 -20.02 -3.91 -1.90
N LEU A 124 -19.77 -5.18 -2.24
CA LEU A 124 -20.74 -6.26 -2.05
C LEU A 124 -21.07 -6.44 -0.56
N LEU A 125 -22.37 -6.52 -0.24
CA LEU A 125 -22.88 -6.67 1.13
C LEU A 125 -22.36 -5.59 2.10
N ASN A 126 -22.09 -4.39 1.58
CA ASN A 126 -21.62 -3.26 2.36
C ASN A 126 -22.63 -2.09 2.29
N SER A 127 -22.51 -1.15 3.21
CA SER A 127 -23.24 0.13 3.14
C SER A 127 -22.36 1.18 2.49
N GLU A 128 -22.99 2.12 1.79
CA GLU A 128 -22.28 3.22 1.12
C GLU A 128 -21.44 4.03 2.13
N GLU A 129 -21.97 4.27 3.32
CA GLU A 129 -21.27 4.99 4.38
C GLU A 129 -19.99 4.27 4.84
N ARG A 130 -20.10 2.96 5.15
CA ARG A 130 -18.94 2.18 5.62
C ARG A 130 -17.90 1.99 4.53
N TRP A 131 -18.33 1.78 3.29
CA TRP A 131 -17.42 1.70 2.15
C TRP A 131 -16.73 3.04 1.87
N THR A 132 -17.48 4.16 1.91
CA THR A 132 -16.91 5.50 1.76
C THR A 132 -15.90 5.78 2.86
N LYS A 133 -16.17 5.34 4.10
CA LYS A 133 -15.19 5.41 5.19
C LYS A 133 -13.94 4.57 4.88
N ALA A 134 -14.09 3.34 4.37
CA ALA A 134 -12.96 2.52 3.94
C ALA A 134 -12.11 3.22 2.87
N MET A 135 -12.73 3.83 1.86
CA MET A 135 -12.03 4.59 0.81
C MET A 135 -11.29 5.80 1.38
N LYS A 136 -11.90 6.54 2.31
CA LYS A 136 -11.23 7.65 3.02
C LYS A 136 -9.99 7.17 3.77
N LEU A 137 -10.08 6.07 4.51
CA LEU A 137 -8.94 5.48 5.23
C LEU A 137 -7.83 5.03 4.26
N LEU A 138 -8.20 4.45 3.12
CA LEU A 138 -7.26 4.00 2.10
C LEU A 138 -6.50 5.18 1.48
N LEU A 139 -7.18 6.29 1.20
CA LEU A 139 -6.56 7.52 0.72
C LEU A 139 -5.66 8.17 1.77
N THR A 140 -6.01 8.11 3.06
CA THR A 140 -5.13 8.55 4.16
C THR A 140 -3.83 7.76 4.19
N ASN A 141 -3.91 6.43 4.04
CA ASN A 141 -2.73 5.58 3.94
C ASN A 141 -1.87 5.93 2.73
N LEU A 142 -2.50 6.14 1.57
CA LEU A 142 -1.79 6.53 0.35
C LEU A 142 -1.07 7.87 0.51
N ARG A 143 -1.74 8.87 1.10
CA ARG A 143 -1.14 10.18 1.39
C ARG A 143 0.08 10.04 2.29
N ALA A 144 -0.05 9.35 3.43
CA ALA A 144 1.06 9.13 4.36
C ALA A 144 2.24 8.42 3.68
N THR A 145 1.94 7.46 2.80
CA THR A 145 2.93 6.75 2.01
C THR A 145 3.66 7.68 1.04
N ILE A 146 2.93 8.55 0.33
CA ILE A 146 3.51 9.52 -0.60
C ILE A 146 4.42 10.52 0.14
N VAL A 147 4.00 10.99 1.32
CA VAL A 147 4.81 11.91 2.15
C VAL A 147 6.13 11.24 2.54
N GLN A 148 6.08 10.00 3.05
CA GLN A 148 7.30 9.26 3.40
C GLN A 148 8.18 8.96 2.20
N ILE A 149 7.60 8.59 1.05
CA ILE A 149 8.36 8.42 -0.20
C ILE A 149 9.01 9.72 -0.65
N SER A 150 8.32 10.85 -0.50
CA SER A 150 8.87 12.15 -0.90
C SER A 150 10.00 12.62 0.02
N ALA A 151 9.99 12.19 1.28
CA ALA A 151 11.08 12.39 2.21
C ALA A 151 12.29 11.48 1.92
N MET A 152 12.08 10.35 1.21
CA MET A 152 13.19 9.56 0.68
C MET A 152 13.86 10.34 -0.45
N ARG A 153 15.04 10.92 -0.17
CA ARG A 153 15.86 11.57 -1.19
C ARG A 153 16.23 10.52 -2.25
N PRO A 154 16.06 10.78 -3.55
CA PRO A 154 16.52 9.82 -4.57
C PRO A 154 18.03 9.63 -4.39
N SER A 155 18.45 8.38 -4.20
CA SER A 155 19.85 7.98 -4.39
C SER A 155 20.24 8.50 -5.77
N GLY A 156 21.30 9.30 -5.84
CA GLY A 156 21.60 10.21 -6.94
C GLY A 156 21.36 9.66 -8.35
N VAL A 157 20.82 10.54 -9.20
CA VAL A 157 21.09 10.50 -10.64
C VAL A 157 22.51 11.01 -10.84
#